data_AF-A0A7S2AJC4-F1
#
_entry.id   AF-A0A7S2AJC4-F1
#
_cell.length_a   1.000
_cell.length_b   1.000
_cell.length_c   1.000
_cell.angle_alpha   90.00
_cell.angle_beta   90.00
_cell.angle_gamma   90.00
#
_symmetry.space_group_name_H-M   'P 1'
#
loop_
_entity.id
_entity.type
_entity.pdbx_description
1 polymer ?
#
loop_
_entity_poly.entity_id
_entity_poly.type
_entity_poly.pdbx_seq_one_letter_code
_entity_poly.pdbx_strand_id
1 'polypeptide(L)'
;FKDLLPHSSHPPGGADGETSFKISLGTCKLLNMLMTSFGAHVTAVRHYNELVDRSPRKFTRLVNGAFFLSGLIYLVVMGAGHYTFGRASQGLILNNYSTKDTLALAARAATFVSITASYPLIFTSLRDATISTLRSSSSK
;
A
#
# COMPACT_ATOMS: atom_id res chain seq x y z
N PHE A 1 -36.21 34.56 -7.30
CA PHE A 1 -34.94 34.38 -6.57
C PHE A 1 -34.50 32.90 -6.68
N LYS A 2 -34.23 32.43 -7.90
CA LYS A 2 -33.82 31.05 -8.19
C LYS A 2 -32.86 30.93 -9.38
N ASP A 3 -32.26 32.04 -9.84
CA ASP A 3 -31.51 32.11 -11.12
C ASP A 3 -30.14 32.82 -10.99
N LEU A 4 -29.41 32.62 -9.89
CA LEU A 4 -28.11 33.28 -9.67
C LEU A 4 -27.01 32.34 -9.15
N LEU A 5 -26.87 31.15 -9.75
CA LEU A 5 -25.60 30.42 -9.70
C LEU A 5 -25.19 30.04 -11.13
N PRO A 6 -24.04 30.52 -11.63
CA PRO A 6 -23.55 30.15 -12.94
C PRO A 6 -23.27 28.65 -12.97
N HIS A 7 -23.97 27.98 -13.88
CA HIS A 7 -23.67 26.63 -14.35
C HIS A 7 -22.18 26.55 -14.68
N SER A 8 -21.42 25.79 -13.89
CA SER A 8 -20.05 25.40 -14.19
C SER A 8 -20.07 24.48 -15.41
N SER A 9 -19.98 25.08 -16.59
CA SER A 9 -19.68 24.42 -17.84
C SER A 9 -18.29 23.80 -17.75
N HIS A 10 -18.23 22.52 -17.38
CA HIS A 10 -17.09 21.67 -17.72
C HIS A 10 -16.91 21.71 -19.25
N PRO A 11 -15.76 22.21 -19.77
CA PRO A 11 -15.49 22.05 -21.18
C PRO A 11 -15.19 20.57 -21.52
N PRO A 12 -15.55 20.15 -22.75
CA PRO A 12 -15.47 18.76 -23.20
C PRO A 12 -14.03 18.36 -23.51
N GLY A 13 -13.80 17.05 -23.61
CA GLY A 13 -12.49 16.42 -23.79
C GLY A 13 -11.58 17.15 -24.80
N GLY A 14 -10.45 17.63 -24.29
CA GLY A 14 -9.24 17.87 -25.05
C GLY A 14 -8.40 16.60 -25.02
N ALA A 15 -8.17 16.03 -26.20
CA ALA A 15 -7.09 15.09 -26.44
C ALA A 15 -5.80 15.89 -26.61
N ASP A 16 -5.05 16.07 -25.53
CA ASP A 16 -3.69 16.60 -25.54
C ASP A 16 -2.73 15.51 -25.04
N GLY A 17 -2.09 14.87 -26.00
CA GLY A 17 -1.03 13.89 -25.78
C GLY A 17 0.24 14.55 -25.26
N GLU A 18 0.30 14.80 -23.94
CA GLU A 18 1.55 15.15 -23.26
C GLU A 18 1.77 14.25 -22.03
N THR A 19 2.60 13.23 -22.23
CA THR A 19 3.22 12.44 -21.17
C THR A 19 4.16 13.32 -20.35
N SER A 20 3.63 14.12 -19.43
CA SER A 20 4.43 14.96 -18.53
C SER A 20 4.28 14.47 -17.10
N PHE A 21 5.36 13.92 -16.55
CA PHE A 21 5.48 13.54 -15.15
C PHE A 21 5.42 14.80 -14.29
N LYS A 22 4.21 15.32 -14.05
CA LYS A 22 4.01 16.47 -13.16
C LYS A 22 4.16 15.99 -11.72
N ILE A 23 5.24 16.42 -11.06
CA ILE A 23 5.42 16.25 -9.62
C ILE A 23 4.36 17.10 -8.93
N SER A 24 3.22 16.47 -8.65
CA SER A 24 2.10 17.04 -7.92
C SER A 24 1.98 16.34 -6.57
N LEU A 25 1.31 16.99 -5.62
CA LEU A 25 1.00 16.41 -4.32
C LEU A 25 0.26 15.07 -4.45
N GLY A 26 -0.54 14.88 -5.51
CA GLY A 26 -1.18 13.60 -5.83
C GLY A 26 -0.16 12.49 -6.13
N THR A 27 0.84 12.78 -6.97
CA THR A 27 1.94 11.86 -7.31
C THR A 27 2.76 11.51 -6.07
N CYS A 28 3.07 12.48 -5.21
CA CYS A 28 3.79 12.25 -3.95
C CYS A 28 3.01 11.38 -2.96
N LYS A 29 1.68 11.55 -2.86
CA LYS A 29 0.83 10.71 -2.01
C LYS A 29 0.83 9.26 -2.48
N LEU A 30 0.66 9.02 -3.78
CA LEU A 30 0.71 7.68 -4.35
C LEU A 30 2.08 7.02 -4.14
N LEU A 31 3.16 7.78 -4.33
CA LEU A 31 4.51 7.31 -4.09
C LEU A 31 4.70 6.91 -2.62
N ASN A 32 4.25 7.73 -1.66
CA ASN A 32 4.35 7.42 -0.24
C ASN A 32 3.57 6.14 0.13
N MET A 33 2.34 6.00 -0.37
CA MET A 33 1.55 4.79 -0.14
C MET A 33 2.21 3.55 -0.75
N LEU A 34 2.81 3.69 -1.93
CA LEU A 34 3.59 2.62 -2.58
C LEU A 34 4.82 2.23 -1.75
N MET A 35 5.59 3.21 -1.25
CA MET A 35 6.75 2.93 -0.41
C MET A 35 6.36 2.21 0.89
N THR A 36 5.25 2.63 1.50
CA THR A 36 4.75 2.05 2.75
C THR A 36 4.24 0.61 2.55
N SER A 37 3.63 0.30 1.40
CA SER A 37 3.09 -1.05 1.14
C SER A 37 4.17 -2.11 0.97
N PHE A 38 5.35 -1.74 0.44
CA PHE A 38 6.51 -2.64 0.31
C PHE A 38 7.38 -2.73 1.58
N GLY A 39 6.82 -2.41 2.75
CA GLY A 39 7.49 -2.37 4.05
C GLY A 39 8.01 -3.72 4.61
N ALA A 40 8.73 -4.51 3.82
CA ALA A 40 9.32 -5.79 4.23
C ALA A 40 10.63 -5.66 5.03
N HIS A 41 11.21 -4.45 5.09
CA HIS A 41 12.54 -4.22 5.68
C HIS A 41 12.60 -4.60 7.17
N VAL A 42 11.53 -4.35 7.91
CA VAL A 42 11.50 -4.58 9.37
C VAL A 42 11.46 -6.07 9.74
N THR A 43 10.99 -6.93 8.85
CA THR A 43 10.89 -8.38 9.08
C THR A 43 11.92 -9.19 8.29
N ALA A 44 12.65 -8.57 7.34
CA ALA A 44 13.59 -9.24 6.45
C ALA A 44 14.69 -10.01 7.19
N VAL A 45 15.24 -9.45 8.27
CA VAL A 45 16.30 -10.09 9.07
C VAL A 45 15.81 -11.38 9.71
N ARG A 46 14.56 -11.40 10.19
CA ARG A 46 13.96 -12.58 10.81
C ARG A 46 13.66 -13.67 9.78
N HIS A 47 13.11 -13.29 8.62
CA HIS A 47 12.88 -14.22 7.51
C HIS A 47 14.18 -14.83 6.98
N TYR A 48 15.29 -14.08 7.01
CA TYR A 48 16.60 -14.60 6.67
C TYR A 48 17.12 -15.62 7.71
N ASN A 49 16.91 -15.34 8.99
CA ASN A 49 17.38 -16.19 10.09
C ASN A 49 16.59 -17.50 10.24
N GLU A 50 15.31 -17.50 9.87
CA GLU A 50 14.40 -18.66 9.87
C GLU A 50 14.56 -19.54 8.61
N LEU A 51 15.34 -19.12 7.61
CA LEU A 51 15.53 -19.88 6.37
C LEU A 51 16.45 -21.10 6.59
N VAL A 52 15.94 -22.29 6.29
CA VAL A 52 16.72 -23.55 6.25
C VAL A 52 17.75 -23.45 5.12
N ASP A 53 19.02 -23.77 5.41
CA ASP A 53 20.17 -23.61 4.53
C ASP A 53 20.43 -22.17 4.07
N ARG A 54 20.85 -21.34 5.03
CA ARG A 54 21.22 -19.91 4.87
C ARG A 54 22.16 -19.72 3.69
N SER A 55 21.60 -19.27 2.57
CA SER A 55 22.34 -18.91 1.37
C SER A 55 21.85 -17.57 0.85
N PRO A 56 22.73 -16.56 0.71
CA PRO A 56 22.33 -15.23 0.23
C PRO A 56 21.69 -15.28 -1.16
N ARG A 57 22.15 -16.19 -2.03
CA ARG A 57 21.60 -16.36 -3.39
C ARG A 57 20.17 -16.90 -3.40
N LYS A 58 19.84 -17.84 -2.49
CA LYS A 58 18.47 -18.39 -2.37
C LYS A 58 17.51 -17.33 -1.84
N PHE A 59 17.94 -16.59 -0.82
CA PHE A 59 17.15 -15.53 -0.23
C PHE A 59 16.84 -14.41 -1.23
N THR A 60 17.83 -13.92 -1.99
CA THR A 60 17.59 -12.90 -3.02
C THR A 60 16.61 -13.36 -4.10
N ARG A 61 16.65 -14.63 -4.52
CA ARG A 61 15.69 -15.17 -5.50
C ARG A 61 14.27 -15.21 -4.95
N LEU A 62 14.11 -15.64 -3.69
CA LEU A 62 12.81 -15.67 -3.00
C LEU A 62 12.24 -14.26 -2.82
N VAL A 63 13.07 -13.32 -2.35
CA VAL A 63 12.68 -11.93 -2.15
C VAL A 63 12.28 -11.31 -3.50
N ASN A 64 13.10 -11.47 -4.54
CA ASN A 64 12.78 -10.91 -5.86
C ASN A 64 11.46 -11.47 -6.43
N GLY A 65 11.22 -12.78 -6.27
CA GLY A 65 9.96 -13.41 -6.67
C GLY A 65 8.75 -12.88 -5.88
N ALA A 66 8.90 -12.73 -4.56
CA ALA A 66 7.84 -12.20 -3.70
C ALA A 66 7.51 -10.73 -4.04
N PHE A 67 8.52 -9.88 -4.20
CA PHE A 67 8.34 -8.48 -4.58
C PHE A 67 7.68 -8.34 -5.95
N PHE A 68 8.10 -9.16 -6.92
CA PHE A 68 7.49 -9.16 -8.26
C PHE A 68 6.02 -9.58 -8.21
N LEU A 69 5.69 -10.65 -7.48
CA LEU A 69 4.33 -11.13 -7.33
C LEU A 69 3.45 -10.11 -6.60
N SER A 70 3.93 -9.53 -5.50
CA SER A 70 3.22 -8.47 -4.77
C SER A 70 3.00 -7.23 -5.65
N GLY A 71 4.00 -6.84 -6.44
CA GLY A 71 3.86 -5.75 -7.42
C GLY A 71 2.78 -6.03 -8.45
N LEU A 72 2.72 -7.25 -8.99
CA LEU A 72 1.70 -7.65 -9.95
C LEU A 72 0.30 -7.60 -9.33
N ILE A 73 0.13 -8.10 -8.11
CA ILE A 73 -1.14 -8.03 -7.38
C ILE A 73 -1.57 -6.56 -7.19
N TYR A 74 -0.65 -5.69 -6.76
CA TYR A 74 -0.95 -4.27 -6.61
C TYR A 74 -1.34 -3.59 -7.92
N LEU A 75 -0.67 -3.92 -9.04
CA LEU A 75 -1.03 -3.40 -10.36
C LEU A 75 -2.41 -3.85 -10.82
N VAL A 76 -2.75 -5.13 -10.61
CA VAL A 76 -4.08 -5.67 -10.95
C VAL A 76 -5.18 -5.00 -10.12
N VAL A 77 -4.98 -4.88 -8.81
CA VAL A 77 -5.95 -4.24 -7.90
C VAL A 77 -6.07 -2.74 -8.22
N MET A 78 -4.96 -2.06 -8.52
CA MET A 78 -4.96 -0.65 -8.94
C MET A 78 -5.71 -0.47 -10.26
N GLY A 79 -5.47 -1.34 -11.25
CA GLY A 79 -6.16 -1.31 -12.55
C GLY A 79 -7.66 -1.55 -12.40
N ALA A 80 -8.06 -2.58 -11.63
CA ALA A 80 -9.46 -2.86 -11.32
C ALA A 80 -10.14 -1.70 -10.57
N GLY A 81 -9.44 -1.09 -9.60
CA GLY A 81 -9.92 0.07 -8.86
C GLY A 81 -10.14 1.29 -9.75
N HIS A 82 -9.19 1.57 -10.65
CA HIS A 82 -9.30 2.66 -11.62
C HIS A 82 -10.42 2.40 -12.65
N TYR A 83 -10.60 1.16 -13.10
CA TYR A 83 -11.70 0.80 -14.02
C TYR A 83 -13.08 0.97 -13.36
N THR A 84 -13.21 0.63 -12.08
CA THR A 84 -14.50 0.64 -11.36
C THR A 84 -14.95 2.05 -10.95
N PHE A 85 -14.02 2.94 -10.56
CA PHE A 85 -14.34 4.27 -10.01
C PHE A 85 -13.83 5.45 -10.84
N GLY A 86 -12.97 5.21 -11.82
CA GLY A 86 -12.34 6.27 -12.61
C GLY A 86 -11.63 7.31 -11.74
N ARG A 87 -11.76 8.59 -12.12
CA ARG A 87 -11.07 9.73 -11.48
C ARG A 87 -11.60 10.08 -10.07
N ALA A 88 -12.68 9.45 -9.61
CA ALA A 88 -13.28 9.71 -8.31
C ALA A 88 -12.75 8.79 -7.19
N SER A 89 -11.78 7.91 -7.48
CA SER A 89 -11.29 6.94 -6.49
C SER A 89 -10.60 7.62 -5.30
N GLN A 90 -11.22 7.56 -4.12
CA GLN A 90 -10.57 7.89 -2.85
C GLN A 90 -9.41 6.92 -2.54
N GLY A 91 -8.40 7.39 -1.80
CA GLY A 91 -7.19 6.59 -1.43
C GLY A 91 -7.49 5.30 -0.67
N LEU A 92 -8.66 5.19 -0.04
CA LEU A 92 -9.25 3.93 0.37
C LEU A 92 -10.44 3.62 -0.54
N ILE A 93 -10.27 2.66 -1.47
CA ILE A 93 -11.29 2.32 -2.47
C ILE A 93 -12.64 1.98 -1.81
N LEU A 94 -12.60 1.36 -0.63
CA LEU A 94 -13.75 1.00 0.20
C LEU A 94 -14.62 2.18 0.65
N ASN A 95 -14.10 3.41 0.69
CA ASN A 95 -14.90 4.59 1.02
C ASN A 95 -15.75 5.08 -0.16
N ASN A 96 -15.48 4.61 -1.38
CA ASN A 96 -16.30 4.92 -2.55
C ASN A 96 -17.52 4.00 -2.68
N TYR A 97 -17.56 2.87 -1.95
CA TYR A 97 -18.70 1.97 -1.90
C TYR A 97 -19.74 2.43 -0.86
N SER A 98 -21.02 2.35 -1.24
CA SER A 98 -22.16 2.63 -0.37
C SER A 98 -22.15 1.71 0.86
N THR A 99 -22.55 2.23 2.02
CA THR A 99 -22.65 1.48 3.29
C THR A 99 -23.64 0.31 3.26
N LYS A 100 -24.47 0.22 2.22
CA LYS A 100 -25.44 -0.88 2.02
C LYS A 100 -24.87 -2.09 1.26
N ASP A 101 -23.66 -1.99 0.72
CA ASP A 101 -23.03 -3.09 -0.01
C ASP A 101 -22.37 -4.08 0.96
N THR A 102 -22.88 -5.31 1.00
CA THR A 102 -22.39 -6.39 1.87
C THR A 102 -20.97 -6.81 1.53
N LEU A 103 -20.55 -6.67 0.27
CA LEU A 103 -19.19 -7.00 -0.17
C LEU A 103 -18.17 -5.94 0.29
N ALA A 104 -18.57 -4.67 0.27
CA ALA A 104 -17.76 -3.59 0.82
C ALA A 104 -17.64 -3.68 2.35
N LEU A 105 -18.70 -4.09 3.03
CA LEU A 105 -18.67 -4.34 4.48
C LEU A 105 -17.71 -5.50 4.82
N ALA A 106 -17.76 -6.60 4.05
CA ALA A 106 -16.85 -7.73 4.23
C ALA A 106 -15.38 -7.33 4.03
N ALA A 107 -15.08 -6.54 3.00
CA ALA A 107 -13.72 -6.04 2.77
C ALA A 107 -13.24 -5.09 3.91
N ARG A 108 -14.15 -4.30 4.51
CA ARG A 108 -13.81 -3.44 5.66
C ARG A 108 -13.46 -4.30 6.87
N ALA A 109 -14.26 -5.34 7.13
CA ALA A 109 -13.99 -6.29 8.21
C ALA A 109 -12.67 -7.04 8.00
N ALA A 110 -12.39 -7.51 6.78
CA ALA A 110 -11.12 -8.15 6.45
C ALA A 110 -9.92 -7.21 6.67
N THR A 111 -10.05 -5.94 6.28
CA THR A 111 -9.03 -4.91 6.53
C THR A 111 -8.81 -4.70 8.03
N PHE A 112 -9.88 -4.63 8.82
CA PHE A 112 -9.79 -4.52 10.28
C PHE A 112 -9.03 -5.69 10.90
N VAL A 113 -9.42 -6.93 10.55
CA VAL A 113 -8.74 -8.15 11.02
C VAL A 113 -7.26 -8.15 10.62
N SER A 114 -6.95 -7.76 9.38
CA SER A 114 -5.57 -7.68 8.89
C SER A 114 -4.74 -6.68 9.70
N ILE A 115 -5.28 -5.51 10.02
CA ILE A 115 -4.58 -4.48 10.82
C ILE A 115 -4.37 -4.97 12.24
N THR A 116 -5.40 -5.55 12.88
CA THR A 116 -5.30 -6.10 14.24
C THR A 116 -4.27 -7.22 14.32
N ALA A 117 -4.18 -8.10 13.31
CA ALA A 117 -3.17 -9.14 13.25
C ALA A 117 -1.75 -8.59 12.97
N SER A 118 -1.65 -7.50 12.20
CA SER A 118 -0.36 -6.86 11.89
C SER A 118 0.24 -6.14 13.09
N TYR A 119 -0.60 -5.61 13.98
CA TYR A 119 -0.16 -4.88 15.18
C TYR A 119 0.80 -5.68 16.10
N PRO A 120 0.47 -6.90 16.57
CA PRO A 120 1.38 -7.69 17.39
C PRO A 120 2.64 -8.15 16.63
N LEU A 121 2.56 -8.35 15.31
CA LEU A 121 3.72 -8.75 14.50
C LEU A 121 4.77 -7.63 14.41
N ILE A 122 4.34 -6.38 14.24
CA ILE A 122 5.24 -5.23 14.21
C ILE A 122 5.79 -4.97 15.61
N PHE A 123 4.95 -5.09 16.65
CA PHE A 123 5.37 -4.88 18.04
C PHE A 123 6.44 -5.90 18.49
N THR A 124 6.29 -7.18 18.13
CA THR A 124 7.29 -8.20 18.42
C THR A 124 8.60 -7.94 17.69
N SER A 125 8.55 -7.52 16.43
CA SER A 125 9.74 -7.13 15.65
C SER A 125 10.48 -5.93 16.27
N LEU A 126 9.75 -4.92 16.75
CA LEU A 126 10.32 -3.76 17.44
C LEU A 126 10.94 -4.12 18.79
N ARG A 127 10.28 -5.00 19.55
CA ARG A 127 10.80 -5.52 20.82
C ARG A 127 12.13 -6.25 20.60
N ASP A 128 12.19 -7.14 19.62
CA ASP A 128 13.39 -7.90 19.30
C ASP A 128 14.53 -6.98 18.85
N ALA A 129 14.22 -5.98 18.02
CA ALA A 129 15.19 -4.97 17.59
C ALA A 129 15.77 -4.19 18.77
N THR A 130 14.90 -3.68 19.66
CA THR A 130 15.32 -2.91 20.86
C THR A 130 16.15 -3.74 21.83
N ILE A 131 15.77 -5.01 22.07
CA ILE A 131 16.53 -5.91 22.95
C ILE A 131 17.91 -6.23 22.34
N SER A 132 18.00 -6.36 21.01
CA SER A 132 19.28 -6.63 20.34
C SER A 132 20.29 -5.48 20.50
N THR A 133 19.84 -4.23 20.35
CA THR A 133 20.68 -3.05 20.50
C THR A 133 21.10 -2.83 21.95
N LEU A 134 20.18 -3.00 22.92
CA LEU A 134 20.51 -2.90 24.34
C LEU A 134 21.54 -3.95 24.77
N ARG A 135 21.38 -5.21 24.34
CA ARG A 135 22.34 -6.28 24.64
C ARG A 135 23.73 -6.00 24.07
N SER A 136 23.79 -5.42 22.86
CA SER A 136 25.07 -5.03 22.24
C SER A 136 25.79 -3.90 22.99
N SER A 137 25.05 -3.00 23.64
CA SER A 137 25.61 -1.88 24.40
C SER A 137 26.14 -2.28 25.78
N SER A 138 25.65 -3.37 26.36
CA SER A 138 26.08 -3.86 27.67
C SER A 138 27.34 -4.74 27.64
N SER A 139 27.85 -5.08 26.44
CA SER A 139 29.06 -5.89 26.22
C SER A 139 30.28 -5.02 25.86
N LYS A 140 30.30 -3.77 26.33
CA LYS A 140 31.44 -2.86 26.33
C LYS A 140 31.67 -2.41 27.77
#